data_AF-A0A0V1NA78-F1
#
_entry.id   AF-A0A0V1NA78-F1
#
_cell.length_a   1.000
_cell.length_b   1.000
_cell.length_c   1.000
_cell.angle_alpha   90.00
_cell.angle_beta   90.00
_cell.angle_gamma   90.00
#
_symmetry.space_group_name_H-M   'P 1'
#
loop_
_entity.id
_entity.type
_entity.pdbx_description
1 polymer ?
#
loop_
_entity_poly.entity_id
_entity_poly.type
_entity_poly.pdbx_seq_one_letter_code
_entity_poly.pdbx_strand_id
1 'polypeptide(L)'
;MDTMSMNNSCIMRIPPLYSTVRVNTMKIGIHQAKERMEILLSEQYKAKENKKPEVSIHWCLNDVLVLTGSGPHQKEPFPTEIYVDKKCGKSVLRGADIYSAGILGSNRWFAKGSDVSVYMDLEGKCRLGWKRAYDKRKLFLGNGVIAISRDSLFKTKLMKKEPEMGVVMTAGVWNHPKLYGIVEDWGFPQNLPSIICTHVLNPQPGEEILDLCAAPGGKTTHIATLTKDQARVVAVDDCSKRLQELKENAKKLNLKSIEPHLTDAVKLVNKIPVGFNIPENGFDRILLDAPCSGYGQRPLFYNFHENPKCNNAFPPLQRRLFRTAVRLLKPGGTLVYSTCTLNKYENEGIVLWALEEFPELHLTEQDPHMGKRGEAASGLEMIQKFDPTDFCTRHVNNGGDMKINCLNDFNAETVDHWDRSSALSVDSDTIGFFIAKFFKRG
;
A
#
# COMPACT_ATOMS: atom_id res chain seq x y z
N MET A 1 14.91 -19.68 15.41
CA MET A 1 13.49 -19.44 15.69
C MET A 1 12.82 -18.96 14.42
N ASP A 2 11.88 -19.77 13.97
CA ASP A 2 11.55 -20.05 12.58
C ASP A 2 10.77 -18.95 11.86
N THR A 3 11.05 -18.81 10.57
CA THR A 3 10.20 -18.14 9.56
C THR A 3 8.75 -18.62 9.55
N MET A 4 8.45 -19.73 10.22
CA MET A 4 7.12 -20.34 10.31
C MET A 4 6.16 -19.66 11.29
N SER A 5 6.62 -18.82 12.23
CA SER A 5 5.71 -18.24 13.24
C SER A 5 5.08 -16.90 12.86
N MET A 6 5.39 -16.34 11.68
CA MET A 6 5.15 -14.90 11.45
C MET A 6 3.81 -14.54 10.79
N ASN A 7 2.96 -15.46 10.34
CA ASN A 7 1.99 -15.08 9.31
C ASN A 7 0.64 -15.84 9.30
N ASN A 8 -0.17 -15.67 10.36
CA ASN A 8 -1.64 -15.60 10.26
C ASN A 8 -2.22 -14.74 11.40
N SER A 9 -1.68 -13.54 11.60
CA SER A 9 -2.31 -12.59 12.51
C SER A 9 -3.66 -12.14 11.92
N CYS A 10 -4.75 -12.23 12.68
CA CYS A 10 -6.08 -11.84 12.19
C CYS A 10 -6.10 -10.36 11.73
N ILE A 11 -5.33 -9.48 12.40
CA ILE A 11 -5.22 -8.07 12.05
C ILE A 11 -4.66 -7.83 10.64
N MET A 12 -3.88 -8.77 10.10
CA MET A 12 -3.36 -8.64 8.72
C MET A 12 -4.45 -8.81 7.67
N ARG A 13 -5.54 -9.54 8.00
CA ARG A 13 -6.68 -9.78 7.10
C ARG A 13 -7.70 -8.64 7.10
N ILE A 14 -7.61 -7.74 8.08
CA ILE A 14 -8.53 -6.61 8.22
C ILE A 14 -7.90 -5.37 7.55
N PRO A 15 -8.67 -4.51 6.85
CA PRO A 15 -8.15 -3.25 6.36
C PRO A 15 -7.74 -2.35 7.53
N PRO A 16 -6.69 -1.53 7.39
CA PRO A 16 -6.42 -0.44 8.34
C PRO A 16 -7.68 0.43 8.49
N LEU A 17 -8.08 0.79 9.71
CA LEU A 17 -9.28 1.60 9.99
C LEU A 17 -9.20 2.98 9.32
N TYR A 18 -7.99 3.49 9.20
CA TYR A 18 -7.73 4.80 8.65
C TYR A 18 -7.35 4.69 7.17
N SER A 19 -7.98 5.53 6.36
CA SER A 19 -7.53 5.82 5.01
C SER A 19 -6.82 7.16 5.01
N THR A 20 -5.68 7.26 4.34
CA THR A 20 -4.89 8.48 4.29
C THR A 20 -4.79 9.00 2.86
N VAL A 21 -4.92 10.32 2.71
CA VAL A 21 -4.73 11.05 1.46
C VAL A 21 -3.60 12.03 1.67
N ARG A 22 -2.56 11.90 0.85
CA ARG A 22 -1.50 12.89 0.74
C ARG A 22 -2.01 14.07 -0.08
N VAL A 23 -1.92 15.27 0.46
CA VAL A 23 -2.34 16.51 -0.22
C VAL A 23 -1.21 17.05 -1.08
N ASN A 24 -1.52 17.47 -2.29
CA ASN A 24 -0.60 18.26 -3.11
C ASN A 24 -0.67 19.73 -2.64
N THR A 25 0.20 20.06 -1.69
CA THR A 25 0.23 21.38 -1.03
C THR A 25 0.61 22.53 -1.98
N MET A 26 1.13 22.23 -3.17
CA MET A 26 1.33 23.24 -4.23
C MET A 26 0.03 23.65 -4.92
N LYS A 27 -1.03 22.82 -4.85
CA LYS A 27 -2.33 23.09 -5.50
C LYS A 27 -3.40 23.56 -4.54
N ILE A 28 -3.40 23.05 -3.31
CA ILE A 28 -4.44 23.34 -2.33
C ILE A 28 -3.85 23.32 -0.91
N GLY A 29 -4.26 24.27 -0.07
CA GLY A 29 -3.90 24.27 1.34
C GLY A 29 -4.59 23.13 2.11
N ILE A 30 -3.97 22.60 3.16
CA ILE A 30 -4.47 21.42 3.89
C ILE A 30 -5.88 21.62 4.48
N HIS A 31 -6.22 22.81 4.96
CA HIS A 31 -7.56 23.11 5.48
C HIS A 31 -8.62 23.14 4.37
N GLN A 32 -8.32 23.77 3.24
CA GLN A 32 -9.19 23.77 2.06
C GLN A 32 -9.36 22.36 1.49
N ALA A 33 -8.30 21.54 1.53
CA ALA A 33 -8.33 20.15 1.13
C ALA A 33 -9.27 19.32 2.04
N LYS A 34 -9.23 19.56 3.35
CA LYS A 34 -10.16 18.96 4.31
C LYS A 34 -11.62 19.32 3.99
N GLU A 35 -11.93 20.61 3.83
CA GLU A 35 -13.28 21.07 3.48
C GLU A 35 -13.77 20.45 2.17
N ARG A 36 -12.91 20.46 1.14
CA ARG A 36 -13.20 19.84 -0.16
C ARG A 36 -13.48 18.34 -0.02
N MET A 37 -12.68 17.62 0.76
CA MET A 37 -12.92 16.20 1.04
C MET A 37 -14.25 15.99 1.76
N GLU A 38 -14.58 16.81 2.77
CA GLU A 38 -15.85 16.70 3.50
C GLU A 38 -17.08 16.88 2.58
N ILE A 39 -17.00 17.79 1.61
CA ILE A 39 -18.02 17.99 0.58
C ILE A 39 -18.13 16.74 -0.32
N LEU A 40 -17.01 16.25 -0.85
CA LEU A 40 -16.98 15.06 -1.71
C LEU A 40 -17.54 13.82 -1.01
N LEU A 41 -17.18 13.62 0.26
CA LEU A 41 -17.73 12.53 1.07
C LEU A 41 -19.22 12.72 1.35
N SER A 42 -19.68 13.95 1.58
CA SER A 42 -21.11 14.19 1.80
C SER A 42 -21.93 13.81 0.56
N GLU A 43 -21.43 14.09 -0.65
CA GLU A 43 -22.07 13.64 -1.88
C GLU A 43 -22.01 12.11 -2.04
N GLN A 44 -20.83 11.51 -1.86
CA GLN A 44 -20.63 10.07 -2.00
C GLN A 44 -21.52 9.24 -1.06
N TYR A 45 -21.82 9.76 0.14
CA TYR A 45 -22.56 9.05 1.18
C TYR A 45 -24.07 9.32 1.16
N LYS A 46 -24.60 10.17 0.26
CA LYS A 46 -26.07 10.33 0.10
C LYS A 46 -26.77 9.02 -0.27
N ALA A 47 -26.09 8.17 -1.04
CA ALA A 47 -26.61 6.89 -1.53
C ALA A 47 -26.07 5.67 -0.76
N LYS A 48 -25.30 5.88 0.32
CA LYS A 48 -24.72 4.81 1.13
C LYS A 48 -25.48 4.63 2.45
N GLU A 49 -25.60 3.39 2.90
CA GLU A 49 -26.19 3.08 4.20
C GLU A 49 -25.22 3.34 5.35
N ASN A 50 -23.91 3.17 5.13
CA ASN A 50 -22.93 3.39 6.18
C ASN A 50 -22.80 4.89 6.50
N LYS A 51 -22.46 5.22 7.75
CA LYS A 51 -22.21 6.60 8.16
C LYS A 51 -20.99 7.18 7.44
N LYS A 52 -21.07 8.46 7.06
CA LYS A 52 -19.93 9.20 6.47
C LYS A 52 -18.70 9.18 7.42
N PRO A 53 -17.51 8.82 6.92
CA PRO A 53 -16.25 8.95 7.65
C PRO A 53 -15.98 10.37 8.13
N GLU A 54 -15.32 10.48 9.29
CA GLU A 54 -14.76 11.74 9.75
C GLU A 54 -13.46 12.05 9.00
N VAL A 55 -13.22 13.32 8.70
CA VAL A 55 -11.98 13.81 8.08
C VAL A 55 -11.24 14.67 9.08
N SER A 56 -9.99 14.34 9.35
CA SER A 56 -9.09 15.13 10.18
C SER A 56 -7.76 15.36 9.46
N ILE A 57 -6.98 16.32 9.96
CA ILE A 57 -5.61 16.55 9.52
C ILE A 57 -4.71 15.74 10.45
N HIS A 58 -3.68 15.10 9.90
CA HIS A 58 -2.72 14.38 10.71
C HIS A 58 -2.03 15.33 11.69
N TRP A 59 -1.91 14.94 12.96
CA TRP A 59 -1.44 15.81 14.04
C TRP A 59 -0.01 16.34 13.86
N CYS A 60 0.83 15.58 13.14
CA CYS A 60 2.24 15.92 12.87
C CYS A 60 2.53 16.24 11.38
N LEU A 61 1.75 15.70 10.45
CA LEU A 61 2.05 15.78 9.02
C LEU A 61 1.08 16.75 8.33
N ASN A 62 1.57 17.95 8.02
CA ASN A 62 0.76 19.06 7.49
C ASN A 62 0.30 18.88 6.03
N ASP A 63 0.60 17.73 5.41
CA ASP A 63 0.19 17.35 4.06
C ASP A 63 -0.62 16.05 4.04
N VAL A 64 -1.17 15.61 5.19
CA VAL A 64 -1.93 14.35 5.30
C VAL A 64 -3.33 14.59 5.85
N LEU A 65 -4.32 14.19 5.07
CA LEU A 65 -5.69 13.99 5.55
C LEU A 65 -5.88 12.55 6.01
N VAL A 66 -6.53 12.40 7.15
CA VAL A 66 -6.91 11.13 7.77
C VAL A 66 -8.42 11.00 7.67
N LEU A 67 -8.87 9.88 7.11
CA LEU A 67 -10.28 9.53 7.02
C LEU A 67 -10.52 8.31 7.91
N THR A 68 -11.32 8.51 8.96
CA THR A 68 -11.64 7.47 9.94
C THR A 68 -12.77 6.61 9.40
N GLY A 69 -12.42 5.41 8.92
CA GLY A 69 -13.40 4.41 8.48
C GLY A 69 -14.20 3.84 9.66
N SER A 70 -14.96 2.78 9.39
CA SER A 70 -15.65 2.03 10.46
C SER A 70 -15.91 0.58 10.04
N GLY A 71 -16.13 -0.28 11.02
CA GLY A 71 -16.48 -1.68 10.80
C GLY A 71 -15.80 -2.63 11.80
N PRO A 72 -16.10 -3.92 11.72
CA PRO A 72 -17.05 -4.51 10.76
C PRO A 72 -18.50 -4.08 11.04
N HIS A 73 -19.30 -3.94 9.99
CA HIS A 73 -20.74 -3.73 10.08
C HIS A 73 -21.46 -5.02 9.76
N GLN A 74 -22.42 -5.42 10.60
CA GLN A 74 -23.30 -6.54 10.29
C GLN A 74 -24.29 -6.11 9.19
N LYS A 75 -24.36 -6.89 8.11
CA LYS A 75 -25.20 -6.62 6.95
C LYS A 75 -25.91 -7.90 6.53
N GLU A 76 -27.20 -7.80 6.26
CA GLU A 76 -27.98 -8.94 5.77
C GLU A 76 -27.72 -9.14 4.27
N PRO A 77 -27.27 -10.33 3.83
CA PRO A 77 -27.03 -10.59 2.42
C PRO A 77 -28.33 -10.71 1.61
N PHE A 78 -28.30 -10.17 0.39
CA PHE A 78 -29.33 -10.38 -0.62
C PHE A 78 -29.21 -11.78 -1.27
N PRO A 79 -30.31 -12.32 -1.84
CA PRO A 79 -30.30 -13.64 -2.49
C PRO A 79 -29.37 -13.75 -3.71
N THR A 80 -29.10 -12.63 -4.38
CA THR A 80 -28.24 -12.57 -5.57
C THR A 80 -26.81 -12.28 -5.13
N GLU A 81 -25.91 -13.23 -5.40
CA GLU A 81 -24.50 -13.13 -5.06
C GLU A 81 -23.65 -12.82 -6.28
N ILE A 82 -22.66 -11.93 -6.12
CA ILE A 82 -21.62 -11.61 -7.10
C ILE A 82 -20.27 -12.05 -6.57
N TYR A 83 -19.53 -12.81 -7.34
CA TYR A 83 -18.22 -13.32 -6.98
C TYR A 83 -17.11 -12.48 -7.61
N VAL A 84 -16.12 -12.08 -6.81
CA VAL A 84 -14.95 -11.32 -7.27
C VAL A 84 -13.66 -12.02 -6.89
N ASP A 85 -12.59 -11.73 -7.62
CA ASP A 85 -11.25 -12.22 -7.28
C ASP A 85 -10.67 -11.55 -6.03
N LYS A 86 -9.58 -12.12 -5.49
CA LYS A 86 -8.90 -11.60 -4.29
C LYS A 86 -8.39 -10.17 -4.47
N LYS A 87 -7.95 -9.78 -5.67
CA LYS A 87 -7.40 -8.44 -5.91
C LYS A 87 -8.52 -7.41 -5.83
N CYS A 88 -9.64 -7.67 -6.49
CA CYS A 88 -10.83 -6.85 -6.44
C CYS A 88 -11.41 -6.80 -5.02
N GLY A 89 -11.54 -7.93 -4.33
CA GLY A 89 -12.07 -7.97 -2.97
C GLY A 89 -11.25 -7.14 -1.97
N LYS A 90 -9.91 -7.16 -2.08
CA LYS A 90 -9.03 -6.29 -1.28
C LYS A 90 -9.30 -4.79 -1.53
N SER A 91 -9.54 -4.40 -2.79
CA SER A 91 -9.88 -3.02 -3.14
C SER A 91 -11.24 -2.61 -2.57
N VAL A 92 -12.24 -3.50 -2.61
CA VAL A 92 -13.56 -3.25 -2.02
C VAL A 92 -13.47 -3.04 -0.51
N LEU A 93 -12.66 -3.84 0.19
CA LEU A 93 -12.39 -3.65 1.63
C LEU A 93 -11.72 -2.31 1.96
N ARG A 94 -11.12 -1.65 0.96
CA ARG A 94 -10.55 -0.29 1.06
C ARG A 94 -11.45 0.77 0.42
N GLY A 95 -12.73 0.46 0.19
CA GLY A 95 -13.77 1.40 -0.21
C GLY A 95 -14.06 1.48 -1.70
N ALA A 96 -13.42 0.67 -2.54
CA ALA A 96 -13.62 0.72 -3.98
C ALA A 96 -14.98 0.14 -4.42
N ASP A 97 -15.53 0.71 -5.49
CA ASP A 97 -16.55 0.05 -6.30
C ASP A 97 -15.93 -1.07 -7.14
N ILE A 98 -16.77 -1.91 -7.72
CA ILE A 98 -16.34 -3.05 -8.51
C ILE A 98 -16.52 -2.73 -9.99
N TYR A 99 -15.44 -2.85 -10.75
CA TYR A 99 -15.48 -2.78 -12.21
C TYR A 99 -15.69 -4.17 -12.79
N SER A 100 -16.26 -4.24 -13.99
CA SER A 100 -16.52 -5.48 -14.75
C SER A 100 -15.31 -6.43 -14.82
N ALA A 101 -14.09 -5.89 -14.88
CA ALA A 101 -12.86 -6.67 -14.87
C ALA A 101 -12.64 -7.50 -13.59
N GLY A 102 -13.17 -7.09 -12.44
CA GLY A 102 -13.03 -7.79 -11.16
C GLY A 102 -14.08 -8.87 -10.90
N ILE A 103 -15.18 -8.89 -11.67
CA ILE A 103 -16.27 -9.85 -11.48
C ILE A 103 -15.94 -11.17 -12.17
N LEU A 104 -16.17 -12.27 -11.45
CA LEU A 104 -15.97 -13.66 -11.91
C LEU A 104 -17.29 -14.30 -12.32
N GLY A 105 -18.37 -14.05 -11.59
CA GLY A 105 -19.69 -14.57 -11.91
C GLY A 105 -20.70 -14.32 -10.81
N SER A 106 -21.78 -15.09 -10.81
CA SER A 106 -22.88 -14.96 -9.85
C SER A 106 -23.51 -16.32 -9.52
N ASN A 107 -24.30 -16.37 -8.45
CA ASN A 107 -25.04 -17.58 -8.08
C ASN A 107 -26.27 -17.84 -8.96
N ARG A 108 -26.90 -16.77 -9.50
CA ARG A 108 -28.13 -16.82 -10.30
C ARG A 108 -28.19 -15.68 -11.32
N TRP A 109 -29.23 -15.66 -12.13
CA TRP A 109 -29.52 -14.55 -13.06
C TRP A 109 -29.89 -13.27 -12.30
N PHE A 110 -29.56 -12.11 -12.87
CA PHE A 110 -29.85 -10.79 -12.31
C PHE A 110 -30.11 -9.78 -13.43
N ALA A 111 -30.86 -8.72 -13.12
CA ALA A 111 -31.04 -7.56 -13.96
C ALA A 111 -30.08 -6.43 -13.55
N LYS A 112 -29.74 -5.54 -14.48
CA LYS A 112 -29.05 -4.29 -14.13
C LYS A 112 -29.97 -3.47 -13.20
N GLY A 113 -29.39 -2.91 -12.14
CA GLY A 113 -30.10 -2.17 -11.10
C GLY A 113 -30.59 -3.02 -9.94
N SER A 114 -30.42 -4.35 -9.98
CA SER A 114 -30.77 -5.22 -8.86
C SER A 114 -29.81 -5.06 -7.67
N ASP A 115 -30.34 -5.21 -6.47
CA ASP A 115 -29.56 -5.36 -5.25
C ASP A 115 -28.83 -6.70 -5.24
N VAL A 116 -27.56 -6.66 -4.85
CA VAL A 116 -26.66 -7.81 -4.85
C VAL A 116 -25.75 -7.82 -3.63
N SER A 117 -25.34 -9.02 -3.22
CA SER A 117 -24.30 -9.24 -2.23
C SER A 117 -23.00 -9.66 -2.88
N VAL A 118 -21.90 -9.02 -2.49
CA VAL A 118 -20.59 -9.28 -3.07
C VAL A 118 -19.77 -10.19 -2.16
N TYR A 119 -19.18 -11.21 -2.77
CA TYR A 119 -18.31 -12.17 -2.11
C TYR A 119 -16.95 -12.26 -2.81
N MET A 120 -15.87 -12.23 -2.03
CA MET A 120 -14.51 -12.50 -2.50
C MET A 120 -14.25 -14.01 -2.47
N ASP A 121 -13.75 -14.55 -3.58
CA ASP A 121 -13.26 -15.93 -3.65
C ASP A 121 -11.91 -16.08 -2.93
N LEU A 122 -11.90 -16.76 -1.78
CA LEU A 122 -10.70 -16.99 -0.99
C LEU A 122 -9.84 -18.16 -1.50
N GLU A 123 -10.40 -19.05 -2.31
CA GLU A 123 -9.68 -20.22 -2.85
C GLU A 123 -9.14 -20.01 -4.26
N GLY A 124 -9.61 -18.99 -4.99
CA GLY A 124 -9.22 -18.74 -6.37
C GLY A 124 -9.73 -19.81 -7.35
N LYS A 125 -10.79 -20.53 -6.99
CA LYS A 125 -11.38 -21.60 -7.80
C LYS A 125 -12.61 -21.15 -8.59
N CYS A 126 -13.16 -19.98 -8.29
CA CYS A 126 -14.25 -19.37 -9.04
C CYS A 126 -13.72 -18.89 -10.40
N ARG A 127 -14.15 -19.55 -11.47
CA ARG A 127 -13.74 -19.20 -12.84
C ARG A 127 -14.63 -18.11 -13.42
N LEU A 128 -14.07 -17.34 -14.34
CA LEU A 128 -14.85 -16.38 -15.13
C LEU A 128 -16.00 -17.12 -15.83
N GLY A 129 -17.23 -16.62 -15.67
CA GLY A 129 -18.41 -17.30 -16.20
C GLY A 129 -19.28 -17.99 -15.17
N TRP A 130 -18.95 -17.92 -13.88
CA TRP A 130 -19.68 -18.66 -12.86
C TRP A 130 -21.19 -18.32 -12.85
N LYS A 131 -22.04 -19.36 -12.78
CA LYS A 131 -23.51 -19.24 -12.94
C LYS A 131 -24.34 -19.92 -11.84
N ARG A 132 -23.69 -20.47 -10.81
CA ARG A 132 -24.33 -21.27 -9.76
C ARG A 132 -23.76 -20.87 -8.40
N ALA A 133 -24.41 -21.29 -7.32
CA ALA A 133 -23.89 -21.07 -5.97
C ALA A 133 -22.43 -21.55 -5.87
N TYR A 134 -21.59 -20.74 -5.23
CA TYR A 134 -20.21 -21.07 -4.91
C TYR A 134 -20.15 -21.68 -3.51
N ASP A 135 -19.74 -22.94 -3.46
CA ASP A 135 -19.72 -23.83 -2.28
C ASP A 135 -18.37 -23.85 -1.55
N LYS A 136 -17.36 -23.16 -2.09
CA LYS A 136 -16.02 -23.05 -1.48
C LYS A 136 -15.93 -21.82 -0.59
N ARG A 137 -14.80 -21.68 0.11
CA ARG A 137 -14.60 -20.55 1.02
C ARG A 137 -14.68 -19.22 0.27
N LYS A 138 -15.62 -18.39 0.72
CA LYS A 138 -15.88 -17.05 0.22
C LYS A 138 -16.02 -16.09 1.40
N LEU A 139 -15.65 -14.84 1.19
CA LEU A 139 -15.79 -13.79 2.20
C LEU A 139 -16.83 -12.77 1.75
N PHE A 140 -17.85 -12.52 2.59
CA PHE A 140 -18.82 -11.46 2.32
C PHE A 140 -18.17 -10.08 2.50
N LEU A 141 -18.32 -9.22 1.49
CA LEU A 141 -17.72 -7.89 1.48
C LEU A 141 -18.73 -6.79 1.78
N GLY A 142 -20.01 -7.06 1.52
CA GLY A 142 -21.10 -6.11 1.64
C GLY A 142 -22.07 -6.17 0.46
N ASN A 143 -23.00 -5.23 0.46
CA ASN A 143 -24.06 -5.11 -0.53
C ASN A 143 -23.82 -3.93 -1.49
N GLY A 144 -24.43 -4.03 -2.65
CA GLY A 144 -24.38 -3.01 -3.68
C GLY A 144 -25.46 -3.18 -4.73
N VAL A 145 -25.43 -2.28 -5.72
CA VAL A 145 -26.33 -2.30 -6.87
C VAL A 145 -25.54 -2.67 -8.12
N ILE A 146 -25.98 -3.68 -8.86
CA ILE A 146 -25.28 -4.11 -10.07
C ILE A 146 -25.54 -3.14 -11.23
N ALA A 147 -24.48 -2.53 -11.76
CA ALA A 147 -24.54 -1.49 -12.79
C ALA A 147 -24.40 -2.03 -14.22
N ILE A 148 -24.14 -3.33 -14.36
CA ILE A 148 -23.88 -4.02 -15.63
C ILE A 148 -24.87 -5.17 -15.87
N SER A 149 -25.19 -5.46 -17.13
CA SER A 149 -25.91 -6.68 -17.49
C SER A 149 -24.97 -7.87 -17.55
N ARG A 150 -25.52 -9.08 -17.42
CA ARG A 150 -24.75 -10.31 -17.55
C ARG A 150 -24.04 -10.44 -18.91
N ASP A 151 -24.71 -10.05 -19.99
CA ASP A 151 -24.15 -10.17 -21.34
C ASP A 151 -22.97 -9.22 -21.57
N SER A 152 -23.06 -8.00 -21.03
CA SER A 152 -21.98 -7.01 -21.10
C SER A 152 -20.76 -7.48 -20.30
N LEU A 153 -20.97 -8.12 -19.14
CA LEU A 153 -19.88 -8.62 -18.28
C LEU A 153 -18.90 -9.54 -19.04
N PHE A 154 -19.44 -10.45 -19.87
CA PHE A 154 -18.61 -11.37 -20.65
C PHE A 154 -17.99 -10.71 -21.87
N LYS A 155 -18.74 -9.83 -22.55
CA LYS A 155 -18.26 -9.10 -23.73
C LYS A 155 -17.07 -8.18 -23.41
N THR A 156 -17.08 -7.49 -22.27
CA THR A 156 -16.04 -6.52 -21.90
C THR A 156 -14.67 -7.18 -21.73
N LYS A 157 -14.59 -8.36 -21.10
CA LYS A 157 -13.34 -9.13 -20.96
C LYS A 157 -12.87 -9.79 -22.26
N LEU A 158 -13.78 -10.34 -23.06
CA LEU A 158 -13.45 -10.97 -24.35
C LEU A 158 -12.99 -9.96 -25.40
N MET A 159 -13.57 -8.75 -25.41
CA MET A 159 -13.27 -7.71 -26.40
C MET A 159 -12.19 -6.71 -25.98
N LYS A 160 -11.48 -6.93 -24.86
CA LYS A 160 -10.47 -6.01 -24.30
C LYS A 160 -10.94 -4.55 -24.22
N LYS A 161 -12.23 -4.33 -23.95
CA LYS A 161 -12.77 -2.97 -23.74
C LYS A 161 -12.33 -2.44 -22.38
N GLU A 162 -12.35 -1.12 -22.23
CA GLU A 162 -12.10 -0.50 -20.92
C GLU A 162 -13.10 -1.02 -19.88
N PRO A 163 -12.67 -1.27 -18.63
CA PRO A 163 -13.55 -1.78 -17.60
C PRO A 163 -14.65 -0.75 -17.28
N GLU A 164 -15.90 -1.10 -17.56
CA GLU A 164 -17.05 -0.33 -17.10
C GLU A 164 -17.43 -0.69 -15.65
N MET A 165 -18.25 0.15 -15.02
CA MET A 165 -18.75 -0.03 -13.66
C MET A 165 -19.60 -1.31 -13.56
N GLY A 166 -19.22 -2.20 -12.66
CA GLY A 166 -19.84 -3.50 -12.46
C GLY A 166 -20.85 -3.49 -11.31
N VAL A 167 -20.41 -3.15 -10.09
CA VAL A 167 -21.26 -3.00 -8.91
C VAL A 167 -20.88 -1.72 -8.18
N VAL A 168 -21.88 -0.91 -7.85
CA VAL A 168 -21.72 0.25 -6.96
C VAL A 168 -21.95 -0.22 -5.54
N MET A 169 -20.96 -0.07 -4.67
CA MET A 169 -21.07 -0.56 -3.29
C MET A 169 -21.87 0.44 -2.44
N THR A 170 -23.02 -0.01 -1.91
CA THR A 170 -23.93 0.83 -1.10
C THR A 170 -23.73 0.61 0.40
N ALA A 171 -23.33 -0.60 0.79
CA ALA A 171 -23.15 -0.97 2.19
C ALA A 171 -22.00 -1.98 2.36
N GLY A 172 -20.83 -1.50 2.77
CA GLY A 172 -19.67 -2.35 3.03
C GLY A 172 -19.68 -2.92 4.45
N VAL A 173 -19.14 -4.14 4.61
CA VAL A 173 -18.77 -4.68 5.93
C VAL A 173 -17.71 -3.76 6.55
N TRP A 174 -16.73 -3.35 5.76
CA TRP A 174 -15.79 -2.30 6.11
C TRP A 174 -16.14 -1.03 5.36
N ASN A 175 -16.39 0.03 6.11
CA ASN A 175 -16.79 1.32 5.57
C ASN A 175 -15.55 2.20 5.38
N HIS A 176 -15.02 2.19 4.16
CA HIS A 176 -14.02 3.13 3.68
C HIS A 176 -14.59 3.94 2.52
N PRO A 177 -14.22 5.22 2.40
CA PRO A 177 -14.62 6.03 1.26
C PRO A 177 -13.85 5.62 0.01
N LYS A 178 -14.49 5.77 -1.15
CA LYS A 178 -13.80 5.65 -2.44
C LYS A 178 -13.00 6.92 -2.66
N LEU A 179 -11.68 6.78 -2.70
CA LEU A 179 -10.73 7.88 -2.86
C LEU A 179 -10.23 8.05 -4.30
N TYR A 180 -10.06 6.93 -5.02
CA TYR A 180 -9.66 6.98 -6.41
C TYR A 180 -10.80 7.51 -7.30
N GLY A 181 -10.46 8.44 -8.19
CA GLY A 181 -11.34 9.16 -9.09
C GLY A 181 -11.87 10.49 -8.55
N ILE A 182 -11.53 10.88 -7.32
CA ILE A 182 -12.06 12.10 -6.68
C ILE A 182 -10.99 13.02 -6.05
N VAL A 183 -9.73 12.57 -5.96
CA VAL A 183 -8.65 13.36 -5.35
C VAL A 183 -7.48 13.65 -6.28
N GLU A 184 -7.39 12.99 -7.44
CA GLU A 184 -6.19 12.97 -8.29
C GLU A 184 -5.78 14.35 -8.82
N ASP A 185 -6.67 15.32 -8.84
CA ASP A 185 -6.35 16.69 -9.22
C ASP A 185 -5.67 17.49 -8.11
N TRP A 186 -5.79 17.09 -6.84
CA TRP A 186 -5.28 17.86 -5.68
C TRP A 186 -4.59 17.01 -4.59
N GLY A 187 -4.54 15.70 -4.72
CA GLY A 187 -3.96 14.78 -3.75
C GLY A 187 -3.74 13.38 -4.30
N PHE A 188 -3.29 12.47 -3.45
CA PHE A 188 -2.93 11.10 -3.81
C PHE A 188 -3.24 10.14 -2.65
N PRO A 189 -4.09 9.11 -2.84
CA PRO A 189 -4.31 8.10 -1.81
C PRO A 189 -3.03 7.30 -1.55
N GLN A 190 -2.51 7.34 -0.33
CA GLN A 190 -1.22 6.73 0.03
C GLN A 190 -1.22 6.35 1.51
N ASN A 191 -0.77 5.14 1.85
CA ASN A 191 -0.71 4.68 3.23
C ASN A 191 0.28 5.53 4.06
N LEU A 192 -0.05 5.82 5.32
CA LEU A 192 0.73 6.70 6.19
C LEU A 192 2.25 6.38 6.23
N PRO A 193 2.70 5.12 6.46
CA PRO A 193 4.15 4.83 6.48
C PRO A 193 4.88 5.15 5.18
N SER A 194 4.19 5.02 4.03
CA SER A 194 4.76 5.42 2.74
C SER A 194 4.90 6.93 2.58
N ILE A 195 4.08 7.73 3.26
CA ILE A 195 4.18 9.20 3.30
C ILE A 195 5.28 9.62 4.29
N ILE A 196 5.36 8.96 5.45
CA ILE A 196 6.44 9.18 6.42
C ILE A 196 7.81 8.95 5.78
N CYS A 197 7.95 7.90 4.96
CA CYS A 197 9.20 7.57 4.28
C CYS A 197 9.83 8.75 3.51
N THR A 198 9.02 9.56 2.84
CA THR A 198 9.47 10.72 2.05
C THR A 198 9.71 11.96 2.90
N HIS A 199 8.99 12.10 4.03
CA HIS A 199 9.35 13.08 5.07
C HIS A 199 10.69 12.74 5.74
N VAL A 200 10.94 11.46 6.05
CA VAL A 200 12.21 10.97 6.62
C VAL A 200 13.39 11.20 5.67
N LEU A 201 13.17 11.07 4.36
CA LEU A 201 14.14 11.43 3.32
C LEU A 201 14.50 12.93 3.38
N ASN A 202 13.55 13.78 3.79
CA ASN A 202 13.69 15.22 3.94
C ASN A 202 14.33 15.91 2.72
N PRO A 203 13.74 15.77 1.52
CA PRO A 203 14.26 16.35 0.29
C PRO A 203 14.15 17.88 0.30
N GLN A 204 15.18 18.57 -0.18
CA GLN A 204 15.20 20.04 -0.25
C GLN A 204 15.07 20.55 -1.69
N PRO A 205 14.50 21.76 -1.89
CA PRO A 205 14.54 22.46 -3.17
C PRO A 205 15.98 22.58 -3.71
N GLY A 206 16.16 22.38 -5.01
CA GLY A 206 17.45 22.48 -5.70
C GLY A 206 18.34 21.22 -5.64
N GLU A 207 17.95 20.19 -4.89
CA GLU A 207 18.72 18.95 -4.78
C GLU A 207 18.53 17.99 -5.96
N GLU A 208 19.53 17.15 -6.19
CA GLU A 208 19.48 16.03 -7.11
C GLU A 208 19.08 14.75 -6.36
N ILE A 209 17.91 14.20 -6.70
CA ILE A 209 17.29 13.11 -5.95
C ILE A 209 17.01 11.93 -6.88
N LEU A 210 17.38 10.72 -6.46
CA LEU A 210 17.12 9.49 -7.18
C LEU A 210 16.13 8.59 -6.43
N ASP A 211 15.06 8.16 -7.10
CA ASP A 211 14.17 7.10 -6.65
C ASP A 211 14.43 5.85 -7.51
N LEU A 212 15.07 4.83 -6.92
CA LEU A 212 15.59 3.66 -7.64
C LEU A 212 14.52 2.65 -8.08
N CYS A 213 13.34 2.68 -7.46
CA CYS A 213 12.25 1.73 -7.68
C CYS A 213 10.91 2.48 -7.65
N ALA A 214 10.80 3.47 -8.53
CA ALA A 214 9.91 4.61 -8.37
C ALA A 214 8.43 4.31 -8.65
N ALA A 215 8.13 3.40 -9.59
CA ALA A 215 6.78 3.29 -10.10
C ALA A 215 5.84 2.58 -9.09
N PRO A 216 4.57 2.97 -8.95
CA PRO A 216 3.81 3.91 -9.79
C PRO A 216 3.94 5.39 -9.41
N GLY A 217 4.93 5.78 -8.60
CA GLY A 217 5.31 7.18 -8.40
C GLY A 217 4.71 7.85 -7.17
N GLY A 218 4.10 7.12 -6.23
CA GLY A 218 3.51 7.72 -5.02
C GLY A 218 4.54 8.50 -4.19
N LYS A 219 5.70 7.88 -3.92
CA LYS A 219 6.82 8.52 -3.20
C LYS A 219 7.55 9.54 -4.07
N THR A 220 7.82 9.22 -5.33
CA THR A 220 8.44 10.13 -6.31
C THR A 220 7.70 11.46 -6.45
N THR A 221 6.37 11.40 -6.65
CA THR A 221 5.55 12.61 -6.76
C THR A 221 5.44 13.37 -5.44
N HIS A 222 5.58 12.67 -4.30
CA HIS A 222 5.65 13.33 -3.00
C HIS A 222 6.96 14.08 -2.82
N ILE A 223 8.10 13.47 -3.17
CA ILE A 223 9.41 14.14 -3.16
C ILE A 223 9.33 15.45 -3.95
N ALA A 224 8.86 15.39 -5.20
CA ALA A 224 8.67 16.58 -6.03
C ALA A 224 7.74 17.61 -5.37
N THR A 225 6.65 17.17 -4.72
CA THR A 225 5.74 18.08 -3.99
C THR A 225 6.44 18.77 -2.81
N LEU A 226 7.20 18.03 -1.99
CA LEU A 226 7.91 18.56 -0.82
C LEU A 226 8.97 19.59 -1.21
N THR A 227 9.65 19.37 -2.34
CA THR A 227 10.63 20.30 -2.89
C THR A 227 10.00 21.43 -3.71
N LYS A 228 8.67 21.58 -3.67
CA LYS A 228 7.91 22.57 -4.46
C LYS A 228 8.21 22.50 -5.96
N ASP A 229 8.47 21.31 -6.48
CA ASP A 229 8.86 21.00 -7.85
C ASP A 229 10.18 21.68 -8.29
N GLN A 230 11.05 22.04 -7.33
CA GLN A 230 12.34 22.70 -7.56
C GLN A 230 13.58 21.80 -7.41
N ALA A 231 13.41 20.53 -7.04
CA ALA A 231 14.49 19.54 -7.13
C ALA A 231 14.56 18.95 -8.55
N ARG A 232 15.62 18.21 -8.86
CA ARG A 232 15.65 17.28 -10.00
C ARG A 232 15.41 15.87 -9.49
N VAL A 233 14.29 15.26 -9.86
CA VAL A 233 13.87 13.95 -9.32
C VAL A 233 13.98 12.88 -10.41
N VAL A 234 15.09 12.15 -10.41
CA VAL A 234 15.32 11.02 -11.32
C VAL A 234 14.58 9.79 -10.80
N ALA A 235 13.70 9.22 -11.60
CA ALA A 235 12.80 8.14 -11.21
C ALA A 235 13.03 6.89 -12.08
N VAL A 236 13.48 5.79 -11.49
CA VAL A 236 13.85 4.57 -12.21
C VAL A 236 12.84 3.44 -11.95
N ASP A 237 12.42 2.74 -13.00
CA ASP A 237 11.70 1.47 -12.91
C ASP A 237 12.02 0.61 -14.12
N ASP A 238 11.93 -0.72 -13.98
CA ASP A 238 12.21 -1.68 -15.06
C ASP A 238 10.94 -2.05 -15.87
N CYS A 239 9.76 -1.62 -15.42
CA CYS A 239 8.48 -1.93 -16.04
C CYS A 239 7.91 -0.72 -16.78
N SER A 240 7.85 -0.80 -18.12
CA SER A 240 7.33 0.26 -18.97
C SER A 240 5.90 0.68 -18.62
N LYS A 241 5.03 -0.29 -18.28
CA LYS A 241 3.64 -0.03 -17.88
C LYS A 241 3.56 0.76 -16.57
N ARG A 242 4.31 0.35 -15.54
CA ARG A 242 4.31 1.06 -14.24
C ARG A 242 4.93 2.46 -14.38
N LEU A 243 5.98 2.58 -15.19
CA LEU A 243 6.59 3.89 -15.47
C LEU A 243 5.62 4.83 -16.21
N GLN A 244 4.76 4.29 -17.07
CA GLN A 244 3.68 5.05 -17.69
C GLN A 244 2.64 5.53 -16.66
N GLU A 245 2.27 4.69 -15.69
CA GLU A 245 1.41 5.10 -14.56
C GLU A 245 2.04 6.23 -13.74
N LEU A 246 3.36 6.18 -13.51
CA LEU A 246 4.11 7.27 -12.86
C LEU A 246 4.01 8.57 -13.65
N LYS A 247 4.22 8.54 -14.98
CA LYS A 247 4.09 9.71 -15.86
C LYS A 247 2.69 10.31 -15.80
N GLU A 248 1.66 9.46 -15.78
CA GLU A 248 0.27 9.89 -15.68
C GLU A 248 -0.02 10.54 -14.32
N ASN A 249 0.49 9.97 -13.24
CA ASN A 249 0.35 10.53 -11.90
C ASN A 249 1.07 11.88 -11.76
N ALA A 250 2.30 12.00 -12.28
CA ALA A 250 3.02 13.27 -12.34
C ALA A 250 2.24 14.33 -13.14
N LYS A 251 1.67 13.95 -14.29
CA LYS A 251 0.84 14.83 -15.12
C LYS A 251 -0.43 15.29 -14.38
N LYS A 252 -1.16 14.38 -13.73
CA LYS A 252 -2.38 14.72 -12.95
C LYS A 252 -2.05 15.71 -11.82
N LEU A 253 -0.92 15.52 -11.16
CA LEU A 253 -0.43 16.39 -10.09
C LEU A 253 0.31 17.65 -10.59
N ASN A 254 0.45 17.84 -11.90
CA ASN A 254 1.16 18.97 -12.53
C ASN A 254 2.60 19.16 -12.04
N LEU A 255 3.36 18.06 -11.94
CA LEU A 255 4.76 18.04 -11.53
C LEU A 255 5.67 17.91 -12.75
N LYS A 256 6.73 18.72 -12.81
CA LYS A 256 7.64 18.83 -13.97
C LYS A 256 9.07 18.42 -13.65
N SER A 257 9.46 18.42 -12.39
CA SER A 257 10.81 18.04 -11.92
C SER A 257 11.18 16.57 -12.10
N ILE A 258 10.21 15.71 -12.45
CA ILE A 258 10.39 14.26 -12.45
C ILE A 258 10.90 13.78 -13.81
N GLU A 259 12.05 13.11 -13.80
CA GLU A 259 12.70 12.49 -14.96
C GLU A 259 12.58 10.96 -14.90
N PRO A 260 11.57 10.36 -15.56
CA PRO A 260 11.37 8.92 -15.55
C PRO A 260 12.30 8.18 -16.54
N HIS A 261 13.01 7.16 -16.05
CA HIS A 261 13.90 6.31 -16.84
C HIS A 261 13.51 4.82 -16.75
N LEU A 262 13.33 4.20 -17.92
CA LEU A 262 13.08 2.76 -18.03
C LEU A 262 14.41 2.00 -18.04
N THR A 263 14.83 1.48 -16.89
CA THR A 263 16.07 0.70 -16.77
C THR A 263 16.05 -0.21 -15.56
N ASP A 264 16.82 -1.29 -15.64
CA ASP A 264 17.15 -2.12 -14.48
C ASP A 264 18.14 -1.37 -13.59
N ALA A 265 17.67 -0.96 -12.42
CA ALA A 265 18.47 -0.21 -11.44
C ALA A 265 19.73 -0.96 -11.00
N VAL A 266 19.77 -2.29 -11.03
CA VAL A 266 20.98 -3.06 -10.71
C VAL A 266 22.09 -2.80 -11.73
N LYS A 267 21.74 -2.54 -13.00
CA LYS A 267 22.71 -2.34 -14.08
C LYS A 267 23.36 -0.96 -14.08
N LEU A 268 22.79 0.02 -13.36
CA LEU A 268 23.33 1.38 -13.27
C LEU A 268 24.73 1.43 -12.66
N VAL A 269 25.15 0.41 -11.91
CA VAL A 269 26.52 0.28 -11.40
C VAL A 269 27.54 0.14 -12.54
N ASN A 270 27.19 -0.61 -13.59
CA ASN A 270 28.14 -1.00 -14.64
C ASN A 270 27.88 -0.29 -15.98
N LYS A 271 26.64 0.13 -16.22
CA LYS A 271 26.23 0.71 -17.50
C LYS A 271 25.19 1.80 -17.26
N ILE A 272 25.58 3.02 -17.59
CA ILE A 272 24.69 4.18 -17.59
C ILE A 272 23.96 4.23 -18.94
N PRO A 273 22.62 4.16 -18.97
CA PRO A 273 21.86 4.31 -20.20
C PRO A 273 22.08 5.68 -20.84
N VAL A 274 21.94 5.75 -22.17
CA VAL A 274 21.96 7.03 -22.89
C VAL A 274 20.83 7.92 -22.35
N GLY A 275 21.16 9.17 -22.04
CA GLY A 275 20.22 10.15 -21.47
C GLY A 275 20.03 10.06 -19.96
N PHE A 276 20.67 9.11 -19.26
CA PHE A 276 20.71 9.09 -17.80
C PHE A 276 21.91 9.90 -17.31
N ASN A 277 21.66 11.15 -16.88
CA ASN A 277 22.72 12.01 -16.37
C ASN A 277 22.89 11.86 -14.85
N ILE A 278 24.07 11.40 -14.42
CA ILE A 278 24.47 11.36 -13.01
C ILE A 278 25.11 12.72 -12.68
N PRO A 279 24.66 13.43 -11.63
CA PRO A 279 25.26 14.69 -11.26
C PRO A 279 26.72 14.54 -10.84
N GLU A 280 27.48 15.63 -10.90
CA GLU A 280 28.87 15.67 -10.44
C GLU A 280 28.93 15.27 -8.95
N ASN A 281 29.63 14.17 -8.67
CA ASN A 281 29.75 13.48 -7.37
C ASN A 281 28.59 12.55 -6.95
N GLY A 282 27.51 12.41 -7.72
CA GLY A 282 26.39 11.50 -7.43
C GLY A 282 25.08 12.25 -7.14
N PHE A 283 24.15 11.64 -6.40
CA PHE A 283 22.90 12.26 -5.94
C PHE A 283 23.00 12.73 -4.49
N ASP A 284 22.34 13.84 -4.17
CA ASP A 284 22.27 14.37 -2.79
C ASP A 284 21.45 13.45 -1.89
N ARG A 285 20.38 12.87 -2.45
CA ARG A 285 19.53 11.89 -1.76
C ARG A 285 19.12 10.75 -2.66
N ILE A 286 19.01 9.57 -2.07
CA ILE A 286 18.50 8.38 -2.75
C ILE A 286 17.40 7.74 -1.92
N LEU A 287 16.26 7.48 -2.56
CA LEU A 287 15.21 6.63 -2.05
C LEU A 287 15.32 5.24 -2.70
N LEU A 288 15.43 4.21 -1.87
CA LEU A 288 15.32 2.81 -2.26
C LEU A 288 14.07 2.20 -1.61
N ASP A 289 12.92 2.40 -2.26
CA ASP A 289 11.65 1.71 -1.96
C ASP A 289 11.68 0.31 -2.59
N ALA A 290 12.37 -0.62 -1.94
CA ALA A 290 12.82 -1.83 -2.60
C ALA A 290 11.65 -2.81 -2.88
N PRO A 291 11.67 -3.52 -4.02
CA PRO A 291 10.74 -4.63 -4.25
C PRO A 291 10.92 -5.67 -3.14
N CYS A 292 9.79 -6.10 -2.56
CA CYS A 292 9.77 -6.98 -1.39
C CYS A 292 8.62 -7.98 -1.47
N SER A 293 8.59 -8.92 -0.53
CA SER A 293 7.53 -9.92 -0.40
C SER A 293 6.12 -9.34 -0.18
N GLY A 294 6.00 -8.09 0.27
CA GLY A 294 4.72 -7.41 0.46
C GLY A 294 3.88 -7.97 1.61
N TYR A 295 4.49 -8.68 2.56
CA TYR A 295 3.77 -9.31 3.67
C TYR A 295 3.19 -8.34 4.69
N GLY A 296 3.55 -7.06 4.61
CA GLY A 296 2.96 -6.01 5.43
C GLY A 296 1.65 -5.45 4.87
N GLN A 297 1.29 -5.74 3.61
CA GLN A 297 0.09 -5.17 3.00
C GLN A 297 -1.18 -5.58 3.75
N ARG A 298 -2.12 -4.64 3.92
CA ARG A 298 -3.41 -4.92 4.55
C ARG A 298 -4.58 -4.37 3.71
N PRO A 299 -5.65 -5.15 3.49
CA PRO A 299 -5.85 -6.50 3.99
C PRO A 299 -5.09 -7.57 3.16
N LEU A 300 -4.57 -8.60 3.84
CA LEU A 300 -3.79 -9.70 3.27
C LEU A 300 -4.58 -11.00 3.27
N PHE A 301 -4.79 -11.58 2.08
CA PHE A 301 -5.46 -12.89 1.90
C PHE A 301 -4.57 -13.88 1.12
N TYR A 302 -3.25 -13.81 1.37
CA TYR A 302 -2.26 -14.65 0.69
C TYR A 302 -2.11 -16.01 1.38
N ASN A 303 -1.93 -17.07 0.60
CA ASN A 303 -1.50 -18.37 1.11
C ASN A 303 0.02 -18.41 1.08
N PHE A 304 0.66 -18.22 2.24
CA PHE A 304 2.12 -18.20 2.39
C PHE A 304 2.82 -19.47 1.86
N HIS A 305 2.09 -20.57 1.71
CA HIS A 305 2.58 -21.84 1.20
C HIS A 305 2.67 -21.94 -0.33
N GLU A 306 2.10 -20.99 -1.09
CA GLU A 306 2.00 -21.14 -2.55
C GLU A 306 3.35 -20.92 -3.27
N ASN A 307 4.36 -20.28 -2.67
CA ASN A 307 5.70 -20.22 -3.28
C ASN A 307 6.88 -19.89 -2.32
N PRO A 308 7.46 -20.87 -1.61
CA PRO A 308 8.63 -20.66 -0.74
C PRO A 308 9.86 -20.13 -1.49
N LYS A 309 10.00 -20.43 -2.79
CA LYS A 309 11.13 -19.97 -3.60
C LYS A 309 11.11 -18.46 -3.86
N CYS A 310 9.93 -17.82 -3.84
CA CYS A 310 9.82 -16.36 -3.95
C CYS A 310 10.38 -15.62 -2.74
N ASN A 311 10.33 -16.22 -1.54
CA ASN A 311 10.71 -15.54 -0.30
C ASN A 311 12.22 -15.31 -0.17
N ASN A 312 13.03 -16.23 -0.70
CA ASN A 312 14.50 -16.13 -0.64
C ASN A 312 15.09 -15.29 -1.77
N ALA A 313 14.28 -14.88 -2.76
CA ALA A 313 14.76 -14.15 -3.93
C ALA A 313 14.90 -12.63 -3.68
N PHE A 314 14.17 -12.06 -2.73
CA PHE A 314 14.15 -10.62 -2.49
C PHE A 314 15.43 -10.09 -1.83
N PRO A 315 15.97 -10.67 -0.73
CA PRO A 315 17.17 -10.12 -0.11
C PRO A 315 18.37 -10.01 -1.07
N PRO A 316 18.71 -11.01 -1.92
CA PRO A 316 19.78 -10.86 -2.91
C PRO A 316 19.54 -9.75 -3.94
N LEU A 317 18.29 -9.52 -4.36
CA LEU A 317 17.95 -8.40 -5.24
C LEU A 317 18.10 -7.06 -4.52
N GLN A 318 17.56 -6.95 -3.30
CA GLN A 318 17.63 -5.76 -2.48
C GLN A 318 19.08 -5.36 -2.19
N ARG A 319 19.96 -6.31 -1.86
CA ARG A 319 21.40 -6.06 -1.70
C ARG A 319 22.04 -5.48 -2.96
N ARG A 320 21.72 -6.03 -4.15
CA ARG A 320 22.23 -5.51 -5.43
C ARG A 320 21.76 -4.09 -5.72
N LEU A 321 20.48 -3.79 -5.48
CA LEU A 321 19.92 -2.44 -5.61
C LEU A 321 20.55 -1.48 -4.59
N PHE A 322 20.79 -1.94 -3.37
CA PHE A 322 21.45 -1.17 -2.33
C PHE A 322 22.90 -0.82 -2.74
N ARG A 323 23.66 -1.77 -3.31
CA ARG A 323 24.99 -1.46 -3.87
C ARG A 323 24.94 -0.35 -4.92
N THR A 324 23.93 -0.37 -5.80
CA THR A 324 23.70 0.74 -6.74
C THR A 324 23.47 2.06 -6.01
N ALA A 325 22.59 2.08 -5.01
CA ALA A 325 22.28 3.27 -4.24
C ALA A 325 23.56 3.87 -3.62
N VAL A 326 24.36 3.08 -2.91
CA VAL A 326 25.57 3.57 -2.24
C VAL A 326 26.59 4.12 -3.24
N ARG A 327 26.75 3.47 -4.40
CA ARG A 327 27.65 3.92 -5.46
C ARG A 327 27.22 5.26 -6.08
N LEU A 328 25.92 5.47 -6.24
CA LEU A 328 25.37 6.69 -6.83
C LEU A 328 25.17 7.83 -5.82
N LEU A 329 25.31 7.56 -4.52
CA LEU A 329 25.14 8.55 -3.46
C LEU A 329 26.40 9.39 -3.28
N LYS A 330 26.24 10.73 -3.22
CA LYS A 330 27.32 11.66 -2.89
C LYS A 330 27.88 11.38 -1.49
N PRO A 331 29.18 11.61 -1.25
CA PRO A 331 29.68 11.80 0.11
C PRO A 331 28.90 12.93 0.80
N GLY A 332 28.48 12.73 2.05
CA GLY A 332 27.55 13.62 2.75
C GLY A 332 26.06 13.45 2.36
N GLY A 333 25.74 12.53 1.44
CA GLY A 333 24.38 12.29 0.98
C GLY A 333 23.55 11.42 1.95
N THR A 334 22.22 11.45 1.74
CA THR A 334 21.26 10.63 2.49
C THR A 334 20.68 9.49 1.65
N LEU A 335 20.65 8.28 2.19
CA LEU A 335 19.93 7.13 1.63
C LEU A 335 18.80 6.71 2.56
N VAL A 336 17.57 6.62 2.05
CA VAL A 336 16.46 5.97 2.74
C VAL A 336 16.15 4.64 2.07
N TYR A 337 16.25 3.56 2.84
CA TYR A 337 15.79 2.24 2.47
C TYR A 337 14.42 1.96 3.09
N SER A 338 13.46 1.48 2.32
CA SER A 338 12.15 1.12 2.83
C SER A 338 11.54 -0.10 2.15
N THR A 339 10.66 -0.80 2.87
CA THR A 339 9.89 -1.94 2.37
C THR A 339 8.48 -1.96 2.96
N CYS A 340 7.54 -2.64 2.31
CA CYS A 340 6.20 -2.93 2.83
C CYS A 340 6.05 -4.38 3.29
N THR A 341 7.10 -4.92 3.92
CA THR A 341 7.12 -6.28 4.47
C THR A 341 7.49 -6.30 5.96
N LEU A 342 7.06 -7.35 6.64
CA LEU A 342 7.43 -7.66 8.04
C LEU A 342 8.62 -8.64 8.10
N ASN A 343 9.14 -9.07 6.96
CA ASN A 343 10.22 -10.06 6.89
C ASN A 343 11.56 -9.47 7.36
N LYS A 344 12.06 -9.96 8.50
CA LYS A 344 13.35 -9.53 9.07
C LYS A 344 14.55 -9.69 8.14
N TYR A 345 14.53 -10.64 7.21
CA TYR A 345 15.64 -10.85 6.26
C TYR A 345 15.69 -9.77 5.17
N GLU A 346 14.55 -9.18 4.86
CA GLU A 346 14.42 -8.05 3.93
C GLU A 346 14.59 -6.71 4.66
N ASN A 347 14.48 -6.69 6.00
CA ASN A 347 14.50 -5.48 6.80
C ASN A 347 15.81 -5.35 7.58
N GLU A 348 15.83 -5.75 8.85
CA GLU A 348 17.01 -5.69 9.72
C GLU A 348 18.22 -6.44 9.13
N GLY A 349 17.99 -7.56 8.44
CA GLY A 349 19.03 -8.33 7.77
C GLY A 349 19.68 -7.61 6.59
N ILE A 350 18.98 -6.68 5.93
CA ILE A 350 19.57 -5.79 4.93
C ILE A 350 20.36 -4.66 5.60
N VAL A 351 19.83 -4.09 6.69
CA VAL A 351 20.52 -3.02 7.42
C VAL A 351 21.84 -3.50 8.02
N LEU A 352 21.84 -4.65 8.70
CA LEU A 352 23.05 -5.23 9.30
C LEU A 352 24.11 -5.54 8.23
N TRP A 353 23.69 -6.15 7.12
CA TRP A 353 24.59 -6.40 5.99
C TRP A 353 25.14 -5.09 5.39
N ALA A 354 24.31 -4.05 5.25
CA ALA A 354 24.73 -2.79 4.66
C ALA A 354 25.77 -2.07 5.54
N LEU A 355 25.61 -2.11 6.87
CA LEU A 355 26.57 -1.52 7.81
C LEU A 355 27.91 -2.27 7.85
N GLU A 356 27.90 -3.58 7.58
CA GLU A 356 29.11 -4.40 7.46
C GLU A 356 29.81 -4.19 6.11
N GLU A 357 29.06 -4.18 5.00
CA GLU A 357 29.58 -4.04 3.64
C GLU A 357 30.07 -2.63 3.33
N PHE A 358 29.43 -1.60 3.89
CA PHE A 358 29.70 -0.18 3.60
C PHE A 358 30.07 0.60 4.87
N PRO A 359 31.34 0.56 5.31
CA PRO A 359 31.80 1.25 6.51
C PRO A 359 31.61 2.77 6.47
N GLU A 360 31.45 3.37 5.29
CA GLU A 360 31.16 4.79 5.12
C GLU A 360 29.70 5.16 5.44
N LEU A 361 28.81 4.19 5.59
CA LEU A 361 27.41 4.43 5.95
C LEU A 361 27.18 4.33 7.45
N HIS A 362 26.37 5.24 7.97
CA HIS A 362 25.88 5.18 9.33
C HIS A 362 24.38 5.33 9.36
N LEU A 363 23.71 4.56 10.21
CA LEU A 363 22.32 4.81 10.57
C LEU A 363 22.21 6.20 11.20
N THR A 364 21.13 6.91 10.88
CA THR A 364 20.84 8.23 11.44
C THR A 364 19.40 8.33 11.92
N GLU A 365 19.16 9.27 12.83
CA GLU A 365 17.84 9.55 13.35
C GLU A 365 16.88 9.99 12.23
N GLN A 366 15.62 9.61 12.43
CA GLN A 366 14.54 9.83 11.48
C GLN A 366 13.58 10.87 12.05
N ASP A 367 13.19 11.84 11.24
CA ASP A 367 12.19 12.84 11.60
C ASP A 367 11.15 12.89 10.47
N PRO A 368 9.86 12.61 10.76
CA PRO A 368 9.32 12.19 12.05
C PRO A 368 9.62 10.73 12.41
N HIS A 369 9.57 10.42 13.71
CA HIS A 369 9.65 9.06 14.25
C HIS A 369 8.30 8.65 14.87
N MET A 370 7.54 7.81 14.17
CA MET A 370 6.19 7.36 14.59
C MET A 370 6.10 5.84 14.80
N GLY A 371 6.88 5.07 14.03
CA GLY A 371 6.97 3.63 14.18
C GLY A 371 7.82 3.22 15.39
N LYS A 372 7.86 1.92 15.65
CA LYS A 372 8.67 1.31 16.70
C LYS A 372 10.16 1.29 16.31
N ARG A 373 11.03 1.57 17.28
CA ARG A 373 12.49 1.44 17.14
C ARG A 373 12.92 -0.02 16.98
N GLY A 374 14.10 -0.23 16.39
CA GLY A 374 14.75 -1.54 16.34
C GLY A 374 15.38 -1.93 17.68
N GLU A 375 15.99 -3.12 17.71
CA GLU A 375 16.61 -3.64 18.92
C GLU A 375 17.97 -2.98 19.22
N ALA A 376 18.09 -2.44 20.43
CA ALA A 376 19.30 -1.81 20.97
C ALA A 376 20.54 -2.70 20.91
N ALA A 377 20.41 -3.95 21.36
CA ALA A 377 21.50 -4.92 21.39
C ALA A 377 22.11 -5.22 20.02
N SER A 378 21.36 -4.97 18.94
CA SER A 378 21.81 -5.15 17.55
C SER A 378 22.31 -3.85 16.90
N GLY A 379 22.34 -2.72 17.63
CA GLY A 379 22.72 -1.41 17.10
C GLY A 379 21.69 -0.80 16.13
N LEU A 380 20.44 -1.26 16.17
CA LEU A 380 19.39 -0.87 15.22
C LEU A 380 18.37 0.11 15.81
N GLU A 381 18.71 0.88 16.83
CA GLU A 381 17.76 1.76 17.54
C GLU A 381 17.15 2.86 16.65
N MET A 382 17.81 3.19 15.54
CA MET A 382 17.45 4.30 14.64
C MET A 382 16.55 3.89 13.47
N ILE A 383 16.16 2.61 13.36
CA ILE A 383 15.19 2.18 12.36
C ILE A 383 13.75 2.48 12.82
N GLN A 384 12.80 2.48 11.88
CA GLN A 384 11.37 2.59 12.15
C GLN A 384 10.62 1.39 11.60
N LYS A 385 9.82 0.74 12.46
CA LYS A 385 8.98 -0.41 12.12
C LYS A 385 7.52 -0.11 12.41
N PHE A 386 6.68 -0.32 11.43
CA PHE A 386 5.24 -0.36 11.59
C PHE A 386 4.85 -1.83 11.56
N ASP A 387 4.55 -2.40 12.73
CA ASP A 387 4.12 -3.80 12.84
C ASP A 387 2.72 -3.87 13.45
N PRO A 388 1.66 -3.97 12.63
CA PRO A 388 0.30 -4.06 13.13
C PRO A 388 0.07 -5.33 13.95
N THR A 389 0.92 -6.37 13.83
CA THR A 389 0.74 -7.61 14.59
C THR A 389 0.96 -7.45 16.09
N ASP A 390 1.67 -6.40 16.50
CA ASP A 390 1.85 -6.01 17.91
C ASP A 390 0.50 -5.64 18.60
N PHE A 391 -0.53 -5.31 17.81
CA PHE A 391 -1.85 -4.89 18.31
C PHE A 391 -2.96 -5.94 18.12
N CYS A 392 -2.58 -7.16 17.75
CA CYS A 392 -3.53 -8.25 17.58
C CYS A 392 -4.07 -8.71 18.95
N THR A 393 -5.36 -8.51 19.21
CA THR A 393 -6.03 -8.84 20.48
C THR A 393 -6.00 -10.33 20.83
N ARG A 394 -5.83 -11.20 19.83
CA ARG A 394 -5.69 -12.66 19.99
C ARG A 394 -4.24 -13.12 20.14
N HIS A 395 -3.27 -12.22 20.05
CA HIS A 395 -1.85 -12.48 20.30
C HIS A 395 -1.37 -11.99 21.68
N VAL A 396 -2.29 -11.62 22.58
CA VAL A 396 -1.89 -11.12 23.91
C VAL A 396 -1.23 -12.25 24.72
N ASN A 397 0.02 -12.01 25.12
CA ASN A 397 0.86 -12.90 25.91
C ASN A 397 0.24 -13.20 27.28
N ASN A 398 -0.24 -14.42 27.49
CA ASN A 398 -0.19 -15.04 28.82
C ASN A 398 1.18 -15.71 28.90
N GLY A 399 2.08 -15.15 29.72
CA GLY A 399 3.51 -15.45 29.71
C GLY A 399 3.86 -16.93 29.59
N GLY A 400 4.76 -17.24 28.65
CA GLY A 400 5.36 -18.57 28.48
C GLY A 400 4.60 -19.49 27.54
N ASP A 401 5.18 -19.68 26.36
CA ASP A 401 4.94 -20.77 25.39
C ASP A 401 3.70 -20.76 24.46
N MET A 402 4.03 -20.92 23.18
CA MET A 402 3.21 -21.17 21.97
C MET A 402 2.18 -20.11 21.53
N LYS A 403 2.64 -19.28 20.58
CA LYS A 403 1.86 -18.41 19.68
C LYS A 403 0.96 -19.20 18.70
N ILE A 404 -0.05 -19.93 19.20
CA ILE A 404 -0.97 -20.70 18.34
C ILE A 404 -2.39 -20.56 18.86
N ASN A 405 -3.13 -19.53 18.44
CA ASN A 405 -4.60 -19.52 18.51
C ASN A 405 -5.22 -18.74 17.33
N CYS A 406 -4.54 -17.74 16.75
CA CYS A 406 -4.99 -17.11 15.48
C CYS A 406 -4.85 -18.02 14.25
N LEU A 407 -4.03 -19.07 14.36
CA LEU A 407 -3.58 -19.90 13.24
C LEU A 407 -4.53 -21.07 12.92
N ASN A 408 -5.25 -21.61 13.92
CA ASN A 408 -5.97 -22.88 13.81
C ASN A 408 -7.50 -22.77 13.93
N ASP A 409 -8.05 -21.71 14.56
CA ASP A 409 -9.49 -21.65 14.90
C ASP A 409 -10.40 -20.95 13.89
N PHE A 410 -9.87 -20.56 12.72
CA PHE A 410 -10.71 -20.06 11.64
C PHE A 410 -11.26 -21.21 10.79
N ASN A 411 -12.12 -22.02 11.41
CA ASN A 411 -13.06 -22.90 10.72
C ASN A 411 -14.00 -22.08 9.83
N ALA A 412 -14.59 -22.72 8.82
CA ALA A 412 -15.42 -22.07 7.79
C ALA A 412 -16.63 -21.28 8.34
N GLU A 413 -16.97 -21.44 9.62
CA GLU A 413 -18.07 -20.77 10.31
C GLU A 413 -17.64 -19.48 11.05
N THR A 414 -16.34 -19.22 11.22
CA THR A 414 -15.81 -18.15 12.10
C THR A 414 -15.09 -17.03 11.36
N VAL A 415 -15.18 -16.98 10.02
CA VAL A 415 -14.49 -16.02 9.13
C VAL A 415 -14.79 -14.53 9.44
N ASP A 416 -15.80 -14.27 10.26
CA ASP A 416 -16.30 -12.94 10.61
C ASP A 416 -15.83 -12.39 11.96
N HIS A 417 -14.82 -12.98 12.61
CA HIS A 417 -14.26 -12.37 13.81
C HIS A 417 -13.20 -11.31 13.50
N TRP A 418 -13.65 -10.07 13.52
CA TRP A 418 -12.86 -8.87 13.25
C TRP A 418 -12.47 -8.13 14.55
N ASP A 419 -11.87 -8.83 15.50
CA ASP A 419 -11.47 -8.22 16.76
C ASP A 419 -10.38 -7.15 16.53
N ARG A 420 -10.61 -5.95 17.06
CA ARG A 420 -9.69 -4.81 16.96
C ARG A 420 -9.41 -4.24 18.35
N SER A 421 -8.14 -3.94 18.65
CA SER A 421 -7.76 -3.29 19.90
C SER A 421 -8.26 -1.84 19.93
N SER A 422 -8.80 -1.39 21.07
CA SER A 422 -9.18 0.01 21.29
C SER A 422 -7.98 0.96 21.40
N ALA A 423 -6.76 0.43 21.56
CA ALA A 423 -5.53 1.21 21.66
C ALA A 423 -4.97 1.67 20.30
N LEU A 424 -5.63 1.30 19.20
CA LEU A 424 -5.20 1.61 17.85
C LEU A 424 -5.52 3.06 17.45
N SER A 425 -4.53 3.72 16.86
CA SER A 425 -4.56 5.05 16.28
C SER A 425 -4.19 5.01 14.79
N VAL A 426 -4.22 6.15 14.11
CA VAL A 426 -3.75 6.26 12.72
C VAL A 426 -2.27 5.88 12.56
N ASP A 427 -1.46 6.06 13.60
CA ASP A 427 -0.03 5.76 13.60
C ASP A 427 0.27 4.27 13.81
N SER A 428 -0.62 3.56 14.50
CA SER A 428 -0.44 2.13 14.86
C SER A 428 -1.27 1.17 14.00
N ASP A 429 -2.49 1.54 13.60
CA ASP A 429 -3.33 0.72 12.71
C ASP A 429 -2.96 0.98 11.25
N THR A 430 -1.75 0.57 10.88
CA THR A 430 -1.16 0.80 9.56
C THR A 430 -0.84 -0.51 8.85
N ILE A 431 -0.37 -0.44 7.60
CA ILE A 431 0.25 -1.61 6.96
C ILE A 431 1.58 -1.94 7.67
N GLY A 432 2.03 -3.18 7.53
CA GLY A 432 3.40 -3.54 7.85
C GLY A 432 4.40 -2.78 6.96
N PHE A 433 5.33 -2.06 7.57
CA PHE A 433 6.27 -1.20 6.86
C PHE A 433 7.59 -1.04 7.63
N PHE A 434 8.67 -0.77 6.88
CA PHE A 434 10.02 -0.62 7.43
C PHE A 434 10.72 0.57 6.79
N ILE A 435 11.44 1.35 7.61
CA ILE A 435 12.23 2.50 7.17
C ILE A 435 13.59 2.51 7.89
N ALA A 436 14.67 2.58 7.11
CA ALA A 436 16.01 2.82 7.60
C ALA A 436 16.64 3.99 6.85
N LYS A 437 17.21 4.94 7.59
CA LYS A 437 17.88 6.12 7.04
C LYS A 437 19.38 6.03 7.31
N PHE A 438 20.15 6.24 6.25
CA PHE A 438 21.61 6.22 6.27
C PHE A 438 22.17 7.56 5.81
N PHE A 439 23.28 7.95 6.42
CA PHE A 439 24.13 9.05 5.97
C PHE A 439 25.47 8.49 5.52
N LYS A 440 25.95 8.93 4.36
CA LYS A 440 27.27 8.54 3.82
C LYS A 440 28.31 9.56 4.24
N ARG A 441 29.37 9.13 4.91
CA ARG A 441 30.48 10.02 5.30
C ARG A 441 31.20 10.59 4.09
N GLY A 442 31.72 11.81 4.28
CA GLY A 442 32.54 12.57 3.35
C GLY A 442 33.88 11.93 3.08
#